data_AF-A0A524ATK7-F1
#
_entry.id   AF-A0A524ATK7-F1
#
_cell.length_a   1.000
_cell.length_b   1.000
_cell.length_c   1.000
_cell.angle_alpha   90.00
_cell.angle_beta   90.00
_cell.angle_gamma   90.00
#
_symmetry.space_group_name_H-M   'P 1'
#
loop_
_entity.id
_entity.type
_entity.pdbx_description
1 polymer ?
#
loop_
_entity_poly.entity_id
_entity_poly.type
_entity_poly.pdbx_seq_one_letter_code
_entity_poly.pdbx_strand_id
1 'polypeptide(L)'
;MRVVIDTNLLITYLISHRDPMATIIDDHLAQGDFVVLSSPELLAELDRALSYPRLQKFYDKDTRLRFVALIAQLAEMQDLPDEIPAISRDPDDDKFIACAIAGRADFLVSGDQDLLTLERVGDVRIITARELLEILTALSPEIP
;
A
#
# COMPACT_ATOMS: atom_id res chain seq x y z
N MET A 1 -10.41 7.62 -6.49
CA MET A 1 -10.29 6.60 -5.43
C MET A 1 -9.00 6.83 -4.66
N ARG A 2 -8.98 6.63 -3.34
CA ARG A 2 -7.83 6.85 -2.45
C ARG A 2 -7.48 5.56 -1.72
N VAL A 3 -6.21 5.16 -1.77
CA VAL A 3 -5.78 3.82 -1.37
C VAL A 3 -4.51 3.87 -0.53
N VAL A 4 -4.49 3.17 0.59
CA VAL A 4 -3.24 2.82 1.29
C VAL A 4 -2.83 1.41 0.84
N ILE A 5 -1.56 1.22 0.46
CA ILE A 5 -1.01 -0.08 0.08
C ILE A 5 -0.07 -0.57 1.18
N ASP A 6 -0.31 -1.78 1.66
CA ASP A 6 0.55 -2.47 2.62
C ASP A 6 1.98 -2.64 2.07
N THR A 7 2.98 -2.48 2.95
CA THR A 7 4.40 -2.68 2.66
C THR A 7 4.67 -4.04 2.03
N ASN A 8 4.03 -5.11 2.48
CA ASN A 8 4.25 -6.45 1.94
C ASN A 8 3.86 -6.56 0.45
N LEU A 9 2.85 -5.81 0.01
CA LEU A 9 2.43 -5.78 -1.39
C LEU A 9 3.40 -4.97 -2.26
N LEU A 10 3.93 -3.86 -1.75
CA LEU A 10 4.98 -3.08 -2.43
C LEU A 10 6.28 -3.89 -2.56
N ILE A 11 6.65 -4.66 -1.53
CA ILE A 11 7.79 -5.59 -1.60
C ILE A 11 7.53 -6.69 -2.63
N THR A 12 6.30 -7.23 -2.65
CA THR A 12 5.89 -8.26 -3.63
C THR A 12 5.99 -7.73 -5.06
N TYR A 13 5.54 -6.49 -5.31
CA TYR A 13 5.73 -5.82 -6.58
C TYR A 13 7.21 -5.73 -6.96
N LEU A 14 8.07 -5.23 -6.07
CA LEU A 14 9.49 -5.03 -6.36
C LEU A 14 10.22 -6.34 -6.68
N ILE A 15 9.92 -7.41 -5.94
CA ILE A 15 10.63 -8.69 -6.07
C ILE A 15 10.07 -9.55 -7.19
N SER A 16 8.74 -9.72 -7.23
CA SER A 16 8.11 -10.67 -8.13
C SER A 16 7.66 -10.01 -9.43
N HIS A 17 7.26 -8.74 -9.37
CA HIS A 17 6.74 -7.96 -10.49
C HIS A 17 5.69 -8.75 -11.31
N ARG A 18 4.64 -9.21 -10.61
CA ARG A 18 3.54 -10.01 -11.16
C ARG A 18 2.19 -9.48 -10.71
N ASP A 19 1.16 -9.92 -11.41
CA ASP A 19 -0.24 -9.64 -11.10
C ASP A 19 -0.62 -10.15 -9.70
N PRO A 20 -1.50 -9.43 -8.98
CA PRO A 20 -2.19 -8.22 -9.44
C PRO A 20 -1.38 -6.93 -9.28
N MET A 21 -0.26 -6.96 -8.54
CA MET A 21 0.46 -5.74 -8.18
C MET A 21 1.16 -5.05 -9.36
N ALA A 22 1.67 -5.81 -10.33
CA ALA A 22 2.24 -5.25 -11.55
C ALA A 22 1.21 -4.37 -12.29
N THR A 23 0.05 -4.94 -12.64
CA THR A 23 -1.06 -4.19 -13.27
C THR A 23 -1.53 -2.99 -12.43
N ILE A 24 -1.68 -3.17 -11.12
CA ILE A 24 -2.11 -2.07 -10.23
C ILE A 24 -1.15 -0.88 -10.29
N ILE A 25 0.15 -1.14 -10.28
CA ILE A 25 1.15 -0.06 -10.20
C ILE A 25 1.50 0.47 -11.60
N ASP A 26 1.80 -0.41 -12.55
CA ASP A 26 2.32 -0.03 -13.87
C ASP A 26 1.23 0.54 -14.78
N ASP A 27 -0.01 0.06 -14.64
CA ASP A 27 -1.11 0.51 -15.49
C ASP A 27 -1.99 1.52 -14.74
N HIS A 28 -2.56 1.15 -13.59
CA HIS A 28 -3.57 1.98 -12.93
C HIS A 28 -3.00 3.16 -12.13
N LEU A 29 -1.96 2.94 -11.33
CA LEU A 29 -1.33 4.03 -10.59
C LEU A 29 -0.63 5.01 -11.52
N ALA A 30 0.09 4.49 -12.53
CA ALA A 30 0.78 5.33 -13.52
C ALA A 30 -0.17 6.20 -14.35
N GLN A 31 -1.40 5.72 -14.62
CA GLN A 31 -2.44 6.49 -15.32
C GLN A 31 -3.21 7.44 -14.39
N GLY A 32 -3.04 7.32 -13.07
CA GLY A 32 -3.73 8.16 -12.09
C GLY A 32 -5.17 7.74 -11.79
N ASP A 33 -5.52 6.47 -12.01
CA ASP A 33 -6.87 5.93 -11.74
C ASP A 33 -7.22 5.97 -10.23
N PHE A 34 -6.19 6.03 -9.38
CA PHE A 34 -6.32 6.22 -7.95
C PHE A 34 -5.13 6.98 -7.36
N VAL A 35 -5.31 7.49 -6.15
CA VAL A 35 -4.27 8.17 -5.36
C VAL A 35 -3.77 7.22 -4.29
N VAL A 36 -2.45 6.98 -4.26
CA VAL A 36 -1.80 6.30 -3.14
C VAL A 36 -1.63 7.28 -1.99
N LEU A 37 -1.99 6.84 -0.79
CA LEU A 37 -1.76 7.54 0.46
C LEU A 37 -0.60 6.88 1.20
N SER A 38 0.25 7.70 1.80
CA SER A 38 1.34 7.23 2.65
C SER A 38 1.65 8.25 3.75
N SER A 39 2.57 7.90 4.63
CA SER A 39 3.07 8.77 5.70
C SER A 39 4.57 8.54 5.89
N PRO A 40 5.29 9.43 6.60
CA PRO A 40 6.70 9.20 6.93
C PRO A 40 6.95 7.85 7.62
N GLU A 41 6.04 7.43 8.49
CA GLU A 41 6.09 6.15 9.22
C GLU A 41 5.94 4.95 8.28
N LEU A 42 5.03 5.03 7.30
CA LEU A 42 4.83 3.98 6.29
C LEU A 42 6.03 3.86 5.34
N LEU A 43 6.64 4.98 4.93
CA LEU A 43 7.86 4.97 4.13
C LEU A 43 9.06 4.43 4.91
N ALA A 44 9.17 4.78 6.20
CA ALA A 44 10.20 4.23 7.08
C ALA A 44 10.02 2.72 7.27
N GLU A 45 8.78 2.25 7.40
CA GLU A 45 8.44 0.82 7.45
C GLU A 45 8.86 0.12 6.17
N LEU A 46 8.58 0.70 5.00
CA LEU A 46 8.98 0.16 3.70
C LEU A 46 10.52 0.06 3.57
N ASP A 47 11.28 1.12 3.87
CA ASP A 47 12.75 1.06 3.82
C ASP A 47 13.32 0.05 4.81
N ARG A 48 12.77 0.01 6.04
CA ARG A 48 13.14 -0.97 7.08
C ARG A 48 12.91 -2.38 6.59
N ALA A 49 11.73 -2.68 6.05
CA ALA A 49 11.39 -4.01 5.59
C ALA A 49 12.26 -4.45 4.40
N LEU A 50 12.48 -3.55 3.43
CA LEU A 50 13.38 -3.80 2.30
C LEU A 50 14.86 -3.93 2.72
N SER A 51 15.23 -3.47 3.92
CA SER A 51 16.58 -3.64 4.47
C SER A 51 16.82 -5.03 5.09
N TYR A 52 15.80 -5.89 5.24
CA TYR A 52 16.00 -7.20 5.85
C TYR A 52 16.98 -8.08 5.05
N PRO A 53 17.97 -8.75 5.69
CA PRO A 53 18.98 -9.54 5.00
C PRO A 53 18.45 -10.59 4.03
N ARG A 54 17.29 -11.19 4.35
CA ARG A 54 16.61 -12.18 3.50
C ARG A 54 16.16 -11.63 2.15
N LEU A 55 15.92 -10.31 2.04
CA LEU A 55 15.44 -9.64 0.84
C LEU A 55 16.58 -9.01 0.02
N GLN A 56 17.70 -8.66 0.64
CA GLN A 56 18.85 -8.01 -0.02
C GLN A 56 19.51 -8.86 -1.13
N LYS A 57 19.12 -10.13 -1.28
CA LYS A 57 19.57 -10.98 -2.39
C LYS A 57 18.83 -10.72 -3.72
N PHE A 58 17.71 -9.99 -3.68
CA PHE A 58 16.86 -9.75 -4.87
C PHE A 58 17.16 -8.41 -5.56
N TYR A 59 17.75 -7.45 -4.86
CA TYR A 59 18.02 -6.11 -5.35
C TYR A 59 19.20 -5.50 -4.58
N ASP A 60 19.85 -4.50 -5.19
CA ASP A 60 20.90 -3.73 -4.54
C ASP A 60 20.35 -2.57 -3.70
N LYS A 61 21.23 -1.94 -2.93
CA LYS A 61 20.90 -0.79 -2.07
C LYS A 61 20.33 0.38 -2.89
N ASP A 62 20.87 0.63 -4.08
CA ASP A 62 20.45 1.76 -4.89
C ASP A 62 19.03 1.57 -5.43
N THR A 63 18.68 0.34 -5.82
CA THR A 63 17.32 -0.04 -6.24
C THR A 63 16.33 0.12 -5.10
N ARG A 64 16.69 -0.30 -3.88
CA ARG A 64 15.86 -0.05 -2.69
C ARG A 64 15.60 1.44 -2.49
N LEU A 65 16.65 2.27 -2.47
CA LEU A 65 16.54 3.70 -2.23
C LEU A 65 15.72 4.39 -3.33
N ARG A 66 15.94 4.04 -4.60
CA ARG A 66 15.13 4.54 -5.73
C ARG A 66 13.67 4.14 -5.60
N PHE A 67 13.39 2.91 -5.18
CA PHE A 67 12.01 2.43 -5.03
C PHE A 67 11.29 3.18 -3.90
N VAL A 68 11.90 3.32 -2.73
CA VAL A 68 11.31 4.11 -1.62
C VAL A 68 11.06 5.56 -2.04
N ALA A 69 12.03 6.18 -2.74
CA ALA A 69 11.87 7.55 -3.25
C ALA A 69 10.76 7.66 -4.29
N LEU A 70 10.60 6.66 -5.17
CA LEU A 70 9.52 6.62 -6.15
C LEU A 70 8.15 6.54 -5.46
N ILE A 71 7.99 5.65 -4.47
CA ILE A 71 6.74 5.56 -3.70
C ILE A 71 6.44 6.87 -2.98
N ALA A 72 7.46 7.50 -2.37
CA ALA A 72 7.31 8.80 -1.72
C ALA A 72 6.88 9.92 -2.69
N GLN A 73 7.34 9.86 -3.95
CA GLN A 73 6.97 10.82 -4.98
C GLN A 73 5.56 10.61 -5.53
N LEU A 74 5.11 9.35 -5.62
CA LEU A 74 3.78 8.99 -6.14
C LEU A 74 2.67 9.12 -5.09
N ALA A 75 3.01 9.06 -3.81
CA ALA A 75 2.04 9.09 -2.72
C ALA A 75 1.68 10.52 -2.28
N GLU A 76 0.43 10.71 -1.90
CA GLU A 76 -0.01 11.88 -1.15
C GLU A 76 0.26 11.66 0.36
N MET A 77 1.20 12.42 0.90
CA MET A 77 1.69 12.27 2.28
C MET A 77 0.67 12.78 3.31
N GLN A 78 0.40 11.97 4.31
CA GLN A 78 -0.49 12.26 5.42
C GLN A 78 0.33 12.40 6.72
N ASP A 79 -0.11 13.33 7.57
CA ASP A 79 0.38 13.45 8.94
C ASP A 79 -0.46 12.55 9.85
N LEU A 80 0.20 11.62 10.55
CA LEU A 80 -0.47 10.75 11.51
C LEU A 80 -0.58 11.44 12.88
N PRO A 81 -1.62 11.13 13.68
CA PRO A 81 -1.68 11.61 15.06
C PRO A 81 -0.55 11.00 15.90
N ASP A 82 -0.09 11.77 16.90
CA ASP A 82 0.95 11.32 17.85
C ASP A 82 0.56 10.02 18.59
N GLU A 83 -0.74 9.88 18.88
CA GLU A 83 -1.32 8.69 19.49
C GLU A 83 -2.21 7.96 18.47
N ILE A 84 -1.71 6.82 18.00
CA ILE A 84 -2.45 5.90 17.15
C ILE A 84 -3.26 4.95 18.06
N PRO A 85 -4.61 4.92 17.95
CA PRO A 85 -5.41 3.97 18.71
C PRO A 85 -5.07 2.53 18.34
N ALA A 86 -5.08 1.64 19.33
CA ALA A 86 -4.95 0.20 19.08
C ALA A 86 -6.24 -0.33 18.44
N ILE A 87 -6.21 -0.65 17.15
CA ILE A 87 -7.38 -1.06 16.36
C ILE A 87 -7.21 -2.51 15.88
N SER A 88 -6.05 -2.84 15.36
CA SER A 88 -5.71 -4.19 14.91
C SER A 88 -5.20 -5.07 16.07
N ARG A 89 -4.95 -6.35 15.77
CA ARG A 89 -4.32 -7.27 16.71
C ARG A 89 -2.81 -7.08 16.79
N ASP A 90 -2.19 -6.57 15.73
CA ASP A 90 -0.76 -6.26 15.66
C ASP A 90 -0.56 -4.73 15.67
N PRO A 91 0.00 -4.14 16.73
CA PRO A 91 0.24 -2.70 16.80
C PRO A 91 1.06 -2.13 15.64
N ASP A 92 1.86 -2.95 14.94
CA ASP A 92 2.58 -2.52 13.74
C ASP A 92 1.64 -2.23 12.56
N ASP A 93 0.41 -2.75 12.56
CA ASP A 93 -0.58 -2.51 11.50
C ASP A 93 -1.36 -1.21 11.71
N ASP A 94 -1.44 -0.70 12.95
CA ASP A 94 -2.29 0.43 13.28
C ASP A 94 -1.86 1.72 12.55
N LYS A 95 -0.59 1.86 12.18
CA LYS A 95 -0.10 2.99 11.35
C LYS A 95 -0.72 3.01 9.96
N PHE A 96 -0.99 1.85 9.35
CA PHE A 96 -1.66 1.78 8.05
C PHE A 96 -3.11 2.21 8.16
N ILE A 97 -3.79 1.77 9.22
CA ILE A 97 -5.17 2.18 9.53
C ILE A 97 -5.23 3.68 9.83
N ALA A 98 -4.31 4.21 10.63
CA ALA A 98 -4.23 5.64 10.93
C ALA A 98 -4.01 6.47 9.66
N CYS A 99 -3.10 6.04 8.77
CA CYS A 99 -2.89 6.70 7.48
C CYS A 99 -4.14 6.66 6.61
N ALA A 100 -4.85 5.53 6.60
CA ALA A 100 -6.08 5.38 5.84
C ALA A 100 -7.18 6.31 6.37
N ILE A 101 -7.34 6.43 7.68
CA ILE A 101 -8.31 7.33 8.31
C ILE A 101 -7.94 8.79 8.05
N ALA A 102 -6.68 9.19 8.32
CA ALA A 102 -6.20 10.56 8.14
C ALA A 102 -6.39 11.03 6.69
N GLY A 103 -6.01 10.19 5.74
CA GLY A 103 -6.14 10.47 4.32
C GLY A 103 -7.53 10.22 3.74
N ARG A 104 -8.53 9.81 4.52
CA ARG A 104 -9.88 9.43 4.06
C ARG A 104 -9.83 8.43 2.90
N ALA A 105 -9.07 7.35 3.09
CA ALA A 105 -8.94 6.29 2.10
C ALA A 105 -10.29 5.60 1.87
N ASP A 106 -10.55 5.25 0.62
CA ASP A 106 -11.63 4.32 0.27
C ASP A 106 -11.22 2.90 0.67
N PHE A 107 -9.94 2.57 0.47
CA PHE A 107 -9.39 1.23 0.66
C PHE A 107 -8.04 1.22 1.38
N LEU A 108 -7.86 0.26 2.27
CA LEU A 108 -6.56 -0.25 2.72
C LEU A 108 -6.36 -1.62 2.06
N VAL A 109 -5.31 -1.74 1.25
CA VAL A 109 -5.04 -2.93 0.46
C VAL A 109 -3.93 -3.71 1.13
N SER A 110 -4.23 -4.93 1.57
CA SER A 110 -3.30 -5.76 2.34
C SER A 110 -3.33 -7.23 1.89
N GLY A 111 -2.22 -7.93 2.14
CA GLY A 111 -2.13 -9.39 2.07
C GLY A 111 -2.16 -10.07 3.45
N ASP A 112 -2.19 -9.28 4.52
CA ASP A 112 -2.21 -9.78 5.89
C ASP A 112 -3.62 -10.20 6.30
N GLN A 113 -3.77 -11.45 6.75
CA GLN A 113 -5.08 -11.94 7.15
C GLN A 113 -5.60 -11.29 8.43
N ASP A 114 -4.72 -10.84 9.32
CA ASP A 114 -5.15 -10.19 10.54
C ASP A 114 -5.77 -8.82 10.25
N LEU A 115 -5.20 -8.05 9.30
CA LEU A 115 -5.84 -6.85 8.77
C LEU A 115 -7.12 -7.16 8.00
N LEU A 116 -7.11 -8.15 7.10
CA LEU A 116 -8.27 -8.49 6.29
C LEU A 116 -9.47 -8.93 7.16
N THR A 117 -9.25 -9.57 8.31
CA THR A 117 -10.32 -9.96 9.24
C THR A 117 -11.07 -8.78 9.86
N LEU A 118 -10.52 -7.57 9.83
CA LEU A 118 -11.24 -6.37 10.28
C LEU A 118 -12.33 -5.96 9.29
N GLU A 119 -12.20 -6.31 8.01
CA GLU A 119 -13.07 -5.98 6.85
C GLU A 119 -13.22 -4.46 6.57
N ARG A 120 -13.38 -3.65 7.61
CA ARG A 120 -13.64 -2.22 7.55
C ARG A 120 -13.26 -1.54 8.88
N VAL A 121 -12.65 -0.36 8.79
CA VAL A 121 -12.45 0.55 9.93
C VAL A 121 -13.02 1.92 9.59
N GLY A 122 -14.09 2.33 10.27
CA GLY A 122 -14.86 3.51 9.88
C GLY A 122 -15.39 3.37 8.45
N ASP A 123 -15.03 4.29 7.57
CA ASP A 123 -15.40 4.24 6.15
C ASP A 123 -14.39 3.48 5.28
N VAL A 124 -13.19 3.20 5.80
CA VAL A 124 -12.11 2.52 5.07
C VAL A 124 -12.42 1.03 4.95
N ARG A 125 -12.50 0.51 3.72
CA ARG A 125 -12.60 -0.94 3.48
C ARG A 125 -11.22 -1.57 3.43
N ILE A 126 -11.05 -2.74 4.03
CA ILE A 126 -9.79 -3.50 3.96
C ILE A 126 -10.01 -4.62 2.95
N ILE A 127 -9.21 -4.62 1.88
CA ILE A 127 -9.38 -5.51 0.73
C ILE A 127 -8.05 -6.11 0.28
N THR A 128 -8.11 -7.18 -0.48
CA THR A 128 -6.96 -7.78 -1.14
C THR A 128 -6.56 -7.00 -2.39
N ALA A 129 -5.30 -7.17 -2.83
CA ALA A 129 -4.85 -6.61 -4.10
C ALA A 129 -5.66 -7.14 -5.30
N ARG A 130 -6.18 -8.36 -5.23
CA ARG A 130 -7.04 -8.92 -6.29
C ARG A 130 -8.35 -8.16 -6.39
N GLU A 131 -9.01 -7.93 -5.25
CA GLU A 131 -10.26 -7.15 -5.21
C GLU A 131 -10.05 -5.71 -5.68
N LEU A 132 -8.90 -5.08 -5.34
CA LEU A 132 -8.59 -3.75 -5.86
C LEU A 132 -8.50 -3.75 -7.39
N LEU A 133 -7.80 -4.72 -7.97
CA LEU A 133 -7.69 -4.82 -9.43
C LEU A 133 -9.07 -5.03 -10.08
N GLU A 134 -9.92 -5.89 -9.52
CA GLU A 134 -11.29 -6.09 -10.00
C GLU A 134 -12.12 -4.79 -9.97
N ILE A 135 -11.99 -3.99 -8.91
CA ILE A 135 -12.64 -2.67 -8.81
C ILE A 135 -12.12 -1.71 -9.89
N LEU A 136 -10.81 -1.66 -10.10
CA LEU A 136 -10.19 -0.79 -11.11
C LEU A 136 -10.63 -1.17 -12.53
N THR A 137 -10.65 -2.46 -12.86
CA THR A 137 -11.09 -2.95 -14.16
C THR A 137 -12.58 -2.69 -14.41
N ALA A 138 -13.43 -2.80 -13.37
CA ALA A 138 -14.86 -2.52 -13.50
C ALA A 138 -15.16 -1.03 -13.76
N LEU A 139 -14.27 -0.12 -13.35
CA LEU A 139 -14.40 1.33 -13.53
C LEU A 139 -13.89 1.82 -14.89
N SER A 140 -13.01 1.05 -15.53
CA SER A 140 -12.45 1.32 -16.85
C SER A 140 -12.95 0.29 -17.86
N PRO A 141 -14.22 0.36 -18.33
CA PRO A 141 -14.66 -0.52 -19.39
C PRO A 141 -13.80 -0.23 -20.63
N GLU A 142 -13.04 -1.23 -21.09
CA GLU A 142 -12.36 -1.19 -22.38
C GLU A 142 -13.38 -0.72 -23.44
N ILE A 143 -13.10 0.40 -24.09
CA ILE A 143 -13.85 0.79 -25.27
C ILE A 143 -13.45 -0.21 -26.37
N PRO A 144 -14.40 -0.99 -26.92
CA PRO A 144 -14.09 -2.06 -27.87
C PRO A 144 -13.47 -1.56 -29.18
#